data_AF-A0A7K4H8B6-F1
#
_entry.id   AF-A0A7K4H8B6-F1
#
_cell.length_a   1.000
_cell.length_b   1.000
_cell.length_c   1.000
_cell.angle_alpha   90.00
_cell.angle_beta   90.00
_cell.angle_gamma   90.00
#
_symmetry.space_group_name_H-M   'P 1'
#
loop_
_entity.id
_entity.type
_entity.pdbx_description
1 polymer ?
#
loop_
_entity_poly.entity_id
_entity_poly.type
_entity_poly.pdbx_seq_one_letter_code
_entity_poly.pdbx_strand_id
1 'polypeptide(L)'
;MIIKHFIVTYKNEDILQKVLNFINSQPIPEGVNYKIYVINNYGYLKPMPNNNFIGLNNILRLDTSTGHLARNWNQALMLGFEDLNNPKSDIVMLSQGDCFFQKDYLYKTIKAHETYEFIQQGSGDEFHSYKAEHIKKTGIWDERFCGIGFQEVDYFYRSCILNTENVAINKSFYLEDKSHNYFNIIDCESKTGWERQDESHLASYNLIHQYCLDFLLRKYGIKEKLIIGENCNELIDLLIDEVNLPVINTDVLYPYFEKDIDKETLEKLNYTNFIYEK
;
A
#
# COMPACT_ATOMS: atom_id res chain seq x y z
N MET A 1 -18.37 -13.78 -0.83
CA MET A 1 -17.06 -13.13 -0.67
C MET A 1 -17.28 -11.71 -0.17
N ILE A 2 -16.51 -11.25 0.80
CA ILE A 2 -16.54 -9.89 1.36
C ILE A 2 -15.26 -9.16 0.95
N ILE A 3 -15.42 -8.01 0.31
CA ILE A 3 -14.31 -7.15 -0.12
C ILE A 3 -14.50 -5.76 0.47
N LYS A 4 -13.48 -5.28 1.17
CA LYS A 4 -13.40 -3.89 1.66
C LYS A 4 -12.35 -3.13 0.86
N HIS A 5 -12.74 -2.05 0.19
CA HIS A 5 -11.83 -1.19 -0.57
C HIS A 5 -11.64 0.14 0.14
N PHE A 6 -10.41 0.46 0.50
CA PHE A 6 -10.01 1.71 1.14
C PHE A 6 -9.31 2.61 0.13
N ILE A 7 -9.82 3.83 -0.05
CA ILE A 7 -9.28 4.82 -0.97
C ILE A 7 -8.76 5.99 -0.14
N VAL A 8 -7.46 6.29 -0.23
CA VAL A 8 -6.84 7.41 0.48
C VAL A 8 -6.79 8.64 -0.41
N THR A 9 -7.27 9.79 0.10
CA THR A 9 -7.29 11.05 -0.65
C THR A 9 -6.73 12.22 0.16
N TYR A 10 -6.17 13.21 -0.55
CA TYR A 10 -5.68 14.46 0.01
C TYR A 10 -5.68 15.55 -1.06
N LYS A 11 -6.45 16.64 -0.86
CA LYS A 11 -6.50 17.83 -1.73
C LYS A 11 -6.69 17.51 -3.23
N ASN A 12 -7.56 16.55 -3.54
CA ASN A 12 -7.73 16.09 -4.92
C ASN A 12 -9.17 15.66 -5.23
N GLU A 13 -10.13 16.42 -4.72
CA GLU A 13 -11.54 16.02 -4.66
C GLU A 13 -12.15 15.88 -6.06
N ASP A 14 -11.69 16.65 -7.05
CA ASP A 14 -12.19 16.55 -8.43
C ASP A 14 -11.75 15.26 -9.11
N ILE A 15 -10.50 14.84 -8.92
CA ILE A 15 -10.00 13.58 -9.46
C ILE A 15 -10.65 12.42 -8.72
N LEU A 16 -10.73 12.50 -7.38
CA LEU A 16 -11.43 11.52 -6.56
C LEU A 16 -12.86 11.29 -7.03
N GLN A 17 -13.64 12.35 -7.28
CA GLN A 17 -15.02 12.20 -7.74
C GLN A 17 -15.13 11.47 -9.08
N LYS A 18 -14.17 11.64 -10.00
CA LYS A 18 -14.12 10.87 -11.25
C LYS A 18 -13.88 9.38 -10.96
N VAL A 19 -12.94 9.06 -10.08
CA VAL A 19 -12.64 7.69 -9.66
C VAL A 19 -13.84 7.04 -8.98
N LEU A 20 -14.46 7.71 -8.01
CA LEU A 20 -15.63 7.19 -7.29
C LEU A 20 -16.84 6.97 -8.22
N ASN A 21 -17.09 7.89 -9.15
CA ASN A 21 -18.15 7.73 -10.14
C ASN A 21 -17.87 6.56 -11.09
N PHE A 22 -16.60 6.37 -11.50
CA PHE A 22 -16.22 5.20 -12.28
C PHE A 22 -16.48 3.91 -11.51
N ILE A 23 -15.97 3.80 -10.26
CA ILE A 23 -16.19 2.62 -9.41
C ILE A 23 -17.68 2.33 -9.24
N ASN A 24 -18.50 3.37 -8.99
CA ASN A 24 -19.94 3.23 -8.82
C ASN A 24 -20.66 2.72 -10.08
N SER A 25 -20.10 2.99 -11.26
CA SER A 25 -20.65 2.51 -12.53
C SER A 25 -20.29 1.06 -12.86
N GLN A 26 -19.34 0.46 -12.13
CA GLN A 26 -18.89 -0.91 -12.40
C GLN A 26 -19.85 -1.93 -11.76
N PRO A 27 -20.13 -3.06 -12.45
CA PRO A 27 -20.92 -4.13 -11.87
C PRO A 27 -20.16 -4.79 -10.72
N ILE A 28 -20.88 -5.15 -9.65
CA ILE A 28 -20.36 -5.98 -8.57
C ILE A 28 -20.59 -7.45 -8.97
N PRO A 29 -19.56 -8.32 -9.00
CA PRO A 29 -19.73 -9.73 -9.31
C PRO A 29 -20.72 -10.43 -8.37
N GLU A 30 -21.42 -11.45 -8.87
CA GLU A 30 -22.40 -12.20 -8.07
C GLU A 30 -21.75 -12.83 -6.83
N GLY A 31 -22.45 -12.77 -5.69
CA GLY A 31 -21.96 -13.31 -4.41
C GLY A 31 -20.86 -12.47 -3.73
N VAL A 32 -20.52 -11.30 -4.28
CA VAL A 32 -19.58 -10.35 -3.69
C VAL A 32 -20.33 -9.28 -2.88
N ASN A 33 -19.99 -9.16 -1.61
CA ASN A 33 -20.37 -8.03 -0.75
C ASN A 33 -19.22 -7.02 -0.76
N TYR A 34 -19.44 -5.91 -1.47
CA TYR A 34 -18.42 -4.90 -1.71
C TYR A 34 -18.71 -3.60 -0.96
N LYS A 35 -17.76 -3.13 -0.15
CA LYS A 35 -17.86 -1.88 0.62
C LYS A 35 -16.65 -0.98 0.35
N ILE A 36 -16.91 0.31 0.18
CA ILE A 36 -15.88 1.30 -0.15
C ILE A 36 -15.78 2.31 0.99
N TYR A 37 -14.55 2.55 1.44
CA TYR A 37 -14.21 3.51 2.48
C TYR A 37 -13.26 4.54 1.90
N VAL A 38 -13.53 5.82 2.10
CA VAL A 38 -12.68 6.91 1.62
C VAL A 38 -12.00 7.55 2.83
N ILE A 39 -10.71 7.29 3.00
CA ILE A 39 -9.88 7.90 4.05
C ILE A 39 -9.51 9.31 3.58
N ASN A 40 -10.18 10.30 4.17
CA ASN A 40 -9.96 11.70 3.88
C ASN A 40 -8.91 12.29 4.81
N ASN A 41 -7.77 12.68 4.25
CA ASN A 41 -6.64 13.27 4.97
C ASN A 41 -6.62 14.81 4.91
N TYR A 42 -7.71 15.44 4.50
CA TYR A 42 -7.83 16.88 4.37
C TYR A 42 -9.10 17.40 5.08
N GLY A 43 -9.14 18.68 5.43
CA GLY A 43 -10.28 19.31 6.10
C GLY A 43 -11.60 19.28 5.32
N TYR A 44 -11.59 18.84 4.06
CA TYR A 44 -12.77 18.82 3.20
C TYR A 44 -12.88 17.54 2.38
N LEU A 45 -14.08 16.97 2.32
CA LEU A 45 -14.45 15.86 1.44
C LEU A 45 -15.77 16.19 0.73
N LYS A 46 -15.79 16.06 -0.60
CA LYS A 46 -17.03 16.18 -1.38
C LYS A 46 -18.03 15.06 -1.02
N PRO A 47 -19.34 15.29 -1.17
CA PRO A 47 -20.35 14.24 -0.95
C PRO A 47 -20.04 12.97 -1.75
N MET A 48 -20.32 11.81 -1.16
CA MET A 48 -20.12 10.53 -1.81
C MET A 48 -21.23 10.24 -2.84
N PRO A 49 -20.97 9.42 -3.89
CA PRO A 49 -21.97 9.13 -4.91
C PRO A 49 -23.25 8.47 -4.38
N ASN A 50 -23.13 7.62 -3.34
CA ASN A 50 -24.25 6.97 -2.65
C ASN A 50 -23.78 6.31 -1.34
N ASN A 51 -24.69 5.61 -0.67
CA ASN A 51 -24.49 4.98 0.64
C ASN A 51 -23.53 3.77 0.65
N ASN A 52 -23.07 3.27 -0.50
CA ASN A 52 -22.05 2.21 -0.56
C ASN A 52 -20.64 2.74 -0.27
N PHE A 53 -20.48 4.07 -0.26
CA PHE A 53 -19.25 4.78 0.03
C PHE A 53 -19.32 5.41 1.41
N ILE A 54 -18.31 5.14 2.24
CA ILE A 54 -18.23 5.62 3.62
C ILE A 54 -17.02 6.54 3.76
N GLY A 55 -17.24 7.81 4.05
CA GLY A 55 -16.16 8.77 4.34
C GLY A 55 -15.59 8.56 5.74
N LEU A 56 -14.26 8.45 5.85
CA LEU A 56 -13.51 8.35 7.09
C LEU A 56 -12.59 9.58 7.21
N ASN A 57 -13.05 10.60 7.92
CA ASN A 57 -12.27 11.84 8.09
C ASN A 57 -11.15 11.66 9.11
N ASN A 58 -9.90 11.87 8.69
CA ASN A 58 -8.74 11.88 9.57
C ASN A 58 -8.61 13.23 10.27
N ILE A 59 -9.46 13.47 11.27
CA ILE A 59 -9.56 14.75 11.98
C ILE A 59 -8.33 15.11 12.82
N LEU A 60 -7.38 14.18 13.00
CA LEU A 60 -6.15 14.40 13.77
C LEU A 60 -4.95 14.76 12.89
N ARG A 61 -5.10 14.70 11.56
CA ARG A 61 -4.05 15.08 10.63
C ARG A 61 -4.12 16.58 10.33
N LEU A 62 -2.97 17.23 10.35
CA LEU A 62 -2.84 18.62 9.92
C LEU A 62 -2.91 18.71 8.39
N ASP A 63 -3.69 19.67 7.89
CA ASP A 63 -3.83 19.99 6.45
C ASP A 63 -2.55 20.50 5.78
N THR A 64 -1.51 20.77 6.56
CA THR A 64 -0.17 21.15 6.08
C THR A 64 0.81 19.97 6.07
N SER A 65 0.41 18.79 6.58
CA SER A 65 1.24 17.58 6.55
C SER A 65 1.30 17.00 5.14
N THR A 66 2.51 16.65 4.70
CA THR A 66 2.81 16.15 3.36
C THR A 66 2.50 14.67 3.14
N GLY A 67 2.06 13.92 4.16
CA GLY A 67 1.65 12.51 4.01
C GLY A 67 2.25 11.55 5.02
N HIS A 68 1.49 10.52 5.36
CA HIS A 68 1.92 9.33 6.10
C HIS A 68 1.18 8.12 5.53
N LEU A 69 1.47 7.76 4.27
CA LEU A 69 0.68 6.73 3.56
C LEU A 69 0.76 5.37 4.25
N ALA A 70 1.95 4.96 4.72
CA ALA A 70 2.14 3.75 5.52
C ALA A 70 1.14 3.63 6.69
N ARG A 71 0.89 4.74 7.40
CA ARG A 71 -0.10 4.77 8.49
C ARG A 71 -1.52 4.58 7.98
N ASN A 72 -1.88 5.21 6.86
CA ASN A 72 -3.22 5.04 6.30
C ASN A 72 -3.45 3.62 5.78
N TRP A 73 -2.43 3.00 5.20
CA TRP A 73 -2.49 1.61 4.78
C TRP A 73 -2.61 0.67 5.97
N ASN A 74 -1.88 0.90 7.05
CA ASN A 74 -2.05 0.14 8.29
C ASN A 74 -3.46 0.29 8.87
N GLN A 75 -3.99 1.51 8.92
CA GLN A 75 -5.36 1.76 9.36
C GLN A 75 -6.39 1.02 8.50
N ALA A 76 -6.22 1.02 7.18
CA ALA A 76 -7.06 0.28 6.24
C ALA A 76 -6.98 -1.23 6.46
N LEU A 77 -5.78 -1.80 6.66
CA LEU A 77 -5.59 -3.22 6.95
C LEU A 77 -6.25 -3.62 8.28
N MET A 78 -6.07 -2.81 9.32
CA MET A 78 -6.66 -3.04 10.65
C MET A 78 -8.19 -2.98 10.60
N LEU A 79 -8.77 -1.96 9.97
CA LEU A 79 -10.22 -1.83 9.80
C LEU A 79 -10.79 -2.83 8.78
N GLY A 80 -9.95 -3.29 7.86
CA GLY A 80 -10.29 -4.25 6.82
C GLY A 80 -10.49 -5.64 7.41
N PHE A 81 -9.39 -6.22 7.91
CA PHE A 81 -9.40 -7.57 8.42
C PHE A 81 -9.94 -7.68 9.85
N GLU A 82 -9.66 -6.70 10.72
CA GLU A 82 -9.96 -6.66 12.16
C GLU A 82 -9.30 -7.79 13.00
N ASP A 83 -9.20 -9.01 12.47
CA ASP A 83 -8.58 -10.17 13.08
C ASP A 83 -7.95 -11.03 11.97
N LEU A 84 -6.65 -11.31 12.03
CA LEU A 84 -6.01 -12.11 10.96
C LEU A 84 -6.34 -13.60 11.04
N ASN A 85 -6.78 -14.11 12.20
CA ASN A 85 -7.20 -15.51 12.37
C ASN A 85 -8.66 -15.73 11.99
N ASN A 86 -9.48 -14.69 12.10
CA ASN A 86 -10.89 -14.70 11.68
C ASN A 86 -11.26 -13.42 10.92
N PRO A 87 -10.71 -13.22 9.71
CA PRO A 87 -10.82 -11.96 8.99
C PRO A 87 -12.25 -11.61 8.63
N LYS A 88 -12.62 -10.34 8.82
CA LYS A 88 -13.95 -9.80 8.47
C LYS A 88 -14.15 -9.54 6.98
N SER A 89 -13.09 -9.65 6.20
CA SER A 89 -13.11 -9.55 4.75
C SER A 89 -12.16 -10.59 4.15
N ASP A 90 -12.57 -11.18 3.03
CA ASP A 90 -11.73 -12.12 2.29
C ASP A 90 -10.59 -11.39 1.57
N ILE A 91 -10.88 -10.16 1.08
CA ILE A 91 -9.91 -9.30 0.40
C ILE A 91 -10.03 -7.87 0.95
N VAL A 92 -8.87 -7.26 1.23
CA VAL A 92 -8.76 -5.83 1.50
C VAL A 92 -8.03 -5.18 0.33
N MET A 93 -8.70 -4.26 -0.38
CA MET A 93 -8.14 -3.48 -1.46
C MET A 93 -7.79 -2.08 -0.95
N LEU A 94 -6.67 -1.53 -1.42
CA LEU A 94 -6.18 -0.22 -1.06
C LEU A 94 -5.81 0.51 -2.36
N SER A 95 -6.20 1.77 -2.46
CA SER A 95 -5.78 2.62 -3.58
C SER A 95 -5.63 4.07 -3.17
N GLN A 96 -4.84 4.80 -3.95
CA GLN A 96 -4.84 6.26 -3.91
C GLN A 96 -6.12 6.80 -4.57
N GLY A 97 -6.53 8.01 -4.18
CA GLY A 97 -7.76 8.67 -4.63
C GLY A 97 -7.74 9.12 -6.08
N ASP A 98 -6.57 9.05 -6.72
CA ASP A 98 -6.32 9.31 -8.13
C ASP A 98 -5.98 8.04 -8.93
N CYS A 99 -6.12 6.86 -8.32
CA CYS A 99 -6.01 5.59 -9.03
C CYS A 99 -7.22 5.37 -9.94
N PHE A 100 -7.01 5.37 -11.25
CA PHE A 100 -8.05 5.03 -12.22
C PHE A 100 -8.07 3.52 -12.46
N PHE A 101 -9.27 2.97 -12.57
CA PHE A 101 -9.46 1.53 -12.73
C PHE A 101 -9.89 1.18 -14.15
N GLN A 102 -9.50 0.00 -14.61
CA GLN A 102 -10.00 -0.57 -15.84
C GLN A 102 -11.42 -1.13 -15.64
N LYS A 103 -12.12 -1.39 -16.74
CA LYS A 103 -13.38 -2.14 -16.67
C LYS A 103 -13.14 -3.51 -16.03
N ASP A 104 -14.11 -3.95 -15.23
CA ASP A 104 -14.11 -5.23 -14.54
C ASP A 104 -12.93 -5.42 -13.55
N TYR A 105 -12.33 -4.32 -13.06
CA TYR A 105 -11.19 -4.36 -12.13
C TYR A 105 -11.45 -5.25 -10.90
N LEU A 106 -12.69 -5.24 -10.39
CA LEU A 106 -13.07 -6.05 -9.22
C LEU A 106 -13.02 -7.55 -9.54
N TYR A 107 -13.55 -7.96 -10.70
CA TYR A 107 -13.46 -9.34 -11.16
C TYR A 107 -12.01 -9.77 -11.38
N LYS A 108 -11.19 -8.93 -12.01
CA LYS A 108 -9.76 -9.18 -12.24
C LYS A 108 -8.99 -9.33 -10.93
N THR A 109 -9.28 -8.48 -9.95
CA THR A 109 -8.68 -8.56 -8.60
C THR A 109 -9.03 -9.88 -7.92
N ILE A 110 -10.30 -10.29 -7.94
CA ILE A 110 -10.75 -11.57 -7.39
C ILE A 110 -10.03 -12.74 -8.08
N LYS A 111 -9.96 -12.70 -9.42
CA LYS A 111 -9.32 -13.76 -10.21
C LYS A 111 -7.83 -13.89 -9.89
N ALA A 112 -7.13 -12.77 -9.77
CA ALA A 112 -5.72 -12.76 -9.41
C ALA A 112 -5.49 -13.33 -7.99
N HIS A 113 -6.41 -13.06 -7.05
CA HIS A 113 -6.37 -13.65 -5.71
C HIS A 113 -6.72 -15.14 -5.66
N GLU A 114 -7.06 -15.81 -6.76
CA GLU A 114 -7.07 -17.29 -6.79
C GLU A 114 -5.65 -17.86 -6.68
N THR A 115 -4.64 -17.12 -7.14
CA THR A 115 -3.23 -17.52 -7.11
C THR A 115 -2.45 -16.77 -6.04
N TYR A 116 -2.63 -15.46 -5.95
CA TYR A 116 -1.77 -14.59 -5.13
C TYR A 116 -2.46 -14.16 -3.84
N GLU A 117 -1.69 -14.02 -2.77
CA GLU A 117 -2.13 -13.46 -1.49
C GLU A 117 -1.95 -11.94 -1.45
N PHE A 118 -1.04 -11.39 -2.25
CA PHE A 118 -0.83 -9.95 -2.42
C PHE A 118 -0.64 -9.57 -3.87
N ILE A 119 -1.28 -8.48 -4.27
CA ILE A 119 -1.20 -7.91 -5.60
C ILE A 119 -0.85 -6.43 -5.46
N GLN A 120 0.08 -5.95 -6.27
CA GLN A 120 0.35 -4.53 -6.46
C GLN A 120 0.29 -4.23 -7.96
N GLN A 121 -0.41 -3.16 -8.33
CA GLN A 121 -0.39 -2.62 -9.69
C GLN A 121 -0.34 -1.10 -9.68
N GLY A 122 0.32 -0.53 -10.69
CA GLY A 122 0.52 0.92 -10.81
C GLY A 122 1.85 1.40 -10.28
N SER A 123 1.96 2.72 -10.17
CA SER A 123 3.19 3.38 -9.74
C SER A 123 3.26 3.42 -8.21
N GLY A 124 4.27 2.76 -7.63
CA GLY A 124 4.41 2.72 -6.17
C GLY A 124 3.23 2.03 -5.50
N ASP A 125 2.65 2.69 -4.51
CA ASP A 125 1.49 2.23 -3.74
C ASP A 125 0.14 2.72 -4.31
N GLU A 126 0.07 2.98 -5.61
CA GLU A 126 -1.16 3.44 -6.29
C GLU A 126 -2.35 2.50 -6.08
N PHE A 127 -2.15 1.19 -6.30
CA PHE A 127 -3.13 0.14 -6.01
C PHE A 127 -2.45 -1.11 -5.47
N HIS A 128 -3.06 -1.69 -4.44
CA HIS A 128 -2.64 -2.96 -3.89
C HIS A 128 -3.79 -3.68 -3.17
N SER A 129 -3.75 -5.01 -3.12
CA SER A 129 -4.78 -5.81 -2.49
C SER A 129 -4.21 -7.04 -1.77
N TYR A 130 -4.89 -7.45 -0.70
CA TYR A 130 -4.39 -8.40 0.28
C TYR A 130 -5.42 -9.48 0.61
N LYS A 131 -4.89 -10.66 0.91
CA LYS A 131 -5.49 -11.61 1.85
C LYS A 131 -4.81 -11.52 3.20
N ALA A 132 -5.49 -12.01 4.26
CA ALA A 132 -4.96 -11.95 5.62
C ALA A 132 -3.67 -12.76 5.79
N GLU A 133 -3.53 -13.87 5.05
CA GLU A 133 -2.36 -14.75 5.03
C GLU A 133 -1.09 -14.00 4.65
N HIS A 134 -1.18 -13.05 3.71
CA HIS A 134 -0.04 -12.23 3.35
C HIS A 134 0.44 -11.41 4.55
N ILE A 135 -0.47 -10.76 5.28
CA ILE A 135 -0.13 -9.92 6.44
C ILE A 135 0.54 -10.73 7.54
N LYS A 136 0.12 -11.99 7.75
CA LYS A 136 0.79 -12.88 8.72
C LYS A 136 2.24 -13.16 8.35
N LYS A 137 2.51 -13.36 7.06
CA LYS A 137 3.84 -13.70 6.54
C LYS A 137 4.75 -12.49 6.36
N THR A 138 4.22 -11.30 6.10
CA THR A 138 5.05 -10.13 5.73
C THR A 138 5.00 -9.00 6.75
N GLY A 139 3.98 -8.99 7.61
CA GLY A 139 3.68 -7.90 8.51
C GLY A 139 3.00 -6.71 7.82
N ILE A 140 2.88 -5.61 8.57
CA ILE A 140 2.25 -4.37 8.11
C ILE A 140 3.30 -3.36 7.60
N TRP A 141 2.87 -2.17 7.19
CA TRP A 141 3.76 -1.11 6.70
C TRP A 141 4.57 -0.50 7.85
N ASP A 142 5.83 -0.16 7.60
CA ASP A 142 6.71 0.43 8.60
C ASP A 142 6.44 1.94 8.73
N GLU A 143 5.72 2.36 9.76
CA GLU A 143 5.32 3.77 9.93
C GLU A 143 6.48 4.73 10.24
N ARG A 144 7.70 4.22 10.42
CA ARG A 144 8.91 5.08 10.49
C ARG A 144 9.16 5.79 9.17
N PHE A 145 8.67 5.24 8.06
CA PHE A 145 8.56 5.97 6.80
C PHE A 145 7.44 7.00 6.88
N CYS A 146 7.81 8.22 7.26
CA CYS A 146 6.89 9.29 7.62
C CYS A 146 6.53 10.24 6.46
N GLY A 147 6.68 9.78 5.21
CA GLY A 147 6.34 10.52 4.00
C GLY A 147 5.43 9.74 3.05
N ILE A 148 5.47 10.09 1.76
CA ILE A 148 4.76 9.38 0.67
C ILE A 148 5.69 8.56 -0.23
N GLY A 149 7.00 8.54 0.06
CA GLY A 149 7.98 7.82 -0.75
C GLY A 149 8.79 6.82 0.07
N PHE A 150 9.28 5.79 -0.61
CA PHE A 150 10.14 4.71 -0.13
C PHE A 150 9.52 3.74 0.90
N GLN A 151 8.34 4.03 1.44
CA GLN A 151 7.59 3.09 2.27
C GLN A 151 7.16 1.85 1.48
N GLU A 152 6.82 2.05 0.21
CA GLU A 152 6.49 1.01 -0.75
C GLU A 152 7.70 0.13 -1.08
N VAL A 153 8.90 0.70 -1.16
CA VAL A 153 10.14 -0.06 -1.39
C VAL A 153 10.36 -1.05 -0.25
N ASP A 154 10.27 -0.59 1.00
CA ASP A 154 10.38 -1.47 2.16
C ASP A 154 9.31 -2.58 2.17
N TYR A 155 8.06 -2.21 1.97
CA TYR A 155 6.95 -3.16 2.06
C TYR A 155 7.04 -4.21 0.95
N PHE A 156 7.26 -3.78 -0.29
CA PHE A 156 7.32 -4.66 -1.45
C PHE A 156 8.53 -5.59 -1.39
N TYR A 157 9.68 -5.07 -0.94
CA TYR A 157 10.86 -5.90 -0.72
C TYR A 157 10.61 -7.01 0.30
N ARG A 158 10.03 -6.68 1.47
CA ARG A 158 9.65 -7.68 2.47
C ARG A 158 8.68 -8.72 1.92
N SER A 159 7.70 -8.26 1.14
CA SER A 159 6.77 -9.15 0.45
C SER A 159 7.46 -10.14 -0.48
N CYS A 160 8.44 -9.68 -1.26
CA CYS A 160 9.21 -10.52 -2.17
C CYS A 160 10.06 -11.57 -1.46
N ILE A 161 10.69 -11.26 -0.32
CA ILE A 161 11.60 -12.21 0.36
C ILE A 161 10.88 -13.13 1.35
N LEU A 162 9.70 -12.73 1.86
CA LEU A 162 8.97 -13.51 2.86
C LEU A 162 7.78 -14.29 2.29
N ASN A 163 7.27 -13.91 1.12
CA ASN A 163 6.09 -14.54 0.52
C ASN A 163 6.21 -14.68 -1.01
N THR A 164 7.41 -14.97 -1.50
CA THR A 164 7.82 -14.91 -2.92
C THR A 164 6.84 -15.56 -3.90
N GLU A 165 6.30 -16.73 -3.56
CA GLU A 165 5.43 -17.50 -4.48
C GLU A 165 3.98 -16.98 -4.53
N ASN A 166 3.57 -16.17 -3.55
CA ASN A 166 2.18 -15.70 -3.42
C ASN A 166 2.04 -14.18 -3.57
N VAL A 167 3.05 -13.51 -4.14
CA VAL A 167 3.02 -12.08 -4.41
C VAL A 167 3.06 -11.82 -5.91
N ALA A 168 2.23 -10.89 -6.37
CA ALA A 168 2.29 -10.36 -7.72
C ALA A 168 2.46 -8.85 -7.65
N ILE A 169 3.70 -8.39 -7.76
CA ILE A 169 4.04 -6.98 -7.79
C ILE A 169 4.36 -6.64 -9.24
N ASN A 170 3.75 -5.59 -9.77
CA ASN A 170 4.12 -5.12 -11.10
C ASN A 170 5.62 -4.84 -11.07
N LYS A 171 6.36 -5.51 -11.96
CA LYS A 171 7.75 -5.16 -12.19
C LYS A 171 7.84 -3.67 -12.56
N SER A 172 6.88 -3.12 -13.31
CA SER A 172 6.92 -1.74 -13.81
C SER A 172 6.84 -0.63 -12.72
N PHE A 173 7.93 -0.34 -12.01
CA PHE A 173 8.55 0.99 -12.18
C PHE A 173 9.55 1.00 -13.36
N TYR A 174 9.76 -0.16 -14.01
CA TYR A 174 10.57 -0.33 -15.23
C TYR A 174 9.81 0.18 -16.45
N LEU A 175 10.36 1.22 -17.07
CA LEU A 175 10.43 1.37 -18.52
C LEU A 175 9.09 1.58 -19.28
N GLU A 176 9.26 2.10 -20.48
CA GLU A 176 8.26 2.58 -21.43
C GLU A 176 7.25 1.52 -21.93
N ASP A 177 7.27 0.30 -21.37
CA ASP A 177 6.42 -0.80 -21.78
C ASP A 177 5.31 -1.10 -20.76
N LYS A 178 4.16 -0.44 -20.96
CA LYS A 178 2.91 -0.62 -20.19
C LYS A 178 2.31 -2.04 -20.30
N SER A 179 2.96 -2.97 -20.99
CA SER A 179 2.48 -4.33 -21.27
C SER A 179 2.47 -5.27 -20.05
N HIS A 180 3.11 -4.91 -18.94
CA HIS A 180 3.22 -5.76 -17.73
C HIS A 180 2.17 -5.44 -16.66
N ASN A 181 1.03 -4.89 -17.07
CA ASN A 181 -0.16 -4.85 -16.24
C ASN A 181 -0.76 -6.27 -16.20
N TYR A 182 -0.13 -7.17 -15.43
CA TYR A 182 -0.41 -8.63 -15.44
C TYR A 182 -1.91 -8.96 -15.38
N PHE A 183 -2.67 -8.15 -14.63
CA PHE A 183 -4.10 -8.34 -14.43
C PHE A 183 -4.97 -7.25 -15.07
N ASN A 184 -4.37 -6.18 -15.60
CA ASN A 184 -5.07 -5.04 -16.18
C ASN A 184 -6.17 -4.46 -15.24
N ILE A 185 -5.86 -4.28 -13.95
CA ILE A 185 -6.81 -3.79 -12.92
C ILE A 185 -6.89 -2.27 -12.96
N ILE A 186 -5.74 -1.60 -13.08
CA ILE A 186 -5.64 -0.14 -13.11
C ILE A 186 -5.38 0.41 -14.51
N ASP A 187 -5.74 1.67 -14.72
CA ASP A 187 -5.45 2.44 -15.92
C ASP A 187 -4.10 3.17 -15.81
N CYS A 188 -3.05 2.51 -16.31
CA CYS A 188 -1.68 3.03 -16.36
C CYS A 188 -1.49 4.20 -17.36
N GLU A 189 -2.55 4.70 -18.01
CA GLU A 189 -2.47 5.95 -18.79
C GLU A 189 -2.78 7.18 -17.94
N SER A 190 -3.38 6.98 -16.77
CA SER A 190 -3.62 8.08 -15.84
C SER A 190 -2.30 8.59 -15.25
N LYS A 191 -2.17 9.92 -15.17
CA LYS A 191 -1.00 10.56 -14.60
C LYS A 191 -1.06 10.49 -13.09
N THR A 192 0.01 10.05 -12.45
CA THR A 192 0.24 10.10 -11.00
C THR A 192 0.38 11.54 -10.47
N GLY A 193 0.30 11.73 -9.15
CA GLY A 193 0.55 13.04 -8.53
C GLY A 193 1.95 13.62 -8.82
N TRP A 194 2.96 12.76 -8.99
CA TRP A 194 4.29 13.18 -9.44
C TRP A 194 4.26 13.74 -10.87
N GLU A 195 3.66 13.01 -11.81
CA GLU A 195 3.58 13.42 -13.23
C GLU A 195 2.71 14.66 -13.43
N ARG A 196 1.71 14.87 -12.57
CA ARG A 196 0.90 16.09 -12.54
C ARG A 196 1.62 17.27 -11.88
N GLN A 197 2.75 17.03 -11.20
CA GLN A 197 3.48 18.02 -10.42
C GLN A 197 2.62 18.62 -9.30
N ASP A 198 1.86 17.77 -8.61
CA ASP A 198 1.01 18.20 -7.51
C ASP A 198 1.86 18.83 -6.39
N GLU A 199 1.46 20.02 -5.92
CA GLU A 199 2.20 20.79 -4.91
C GLU A 199 2.49 19.98 -3.64
N SER A 200 1.53 19.17 -3.21
CA SER A 200 1.65 18.29 -2.05
C SER A 200 2.71 17.21 -2.23
N HIS A 201 2.82 16.65 -3.44
CA HIS A 201 3.81 15.64 -3.77
C HIS A 201 5.20 16.28 -3.76
N LEU A 202 5.38 17.42 -4.43
CA LEU A 202 6.65 18.15 -4.46
C LEU A 202 7.09 18.62 -3.06
N ALA A 203 6.13 19.03 -2.21
CA ALA A 203 6.41 19.39 -0.83
C ALA A 203 6.93 18.19 -0.02
N SER A 204 6.32 17.01 -0.17
CA SER A 204 6.81 15.78 0.46
C SER A 204 8.22 15.43 -0.03
N TYR A 205 8.42 15.47 -1.35
CA TYR A 205 9.70 15.17 -1.99
C TYR A 205 10.84 16.00 -1.40
N ASN A 206 10.63 17.31 -1.32
CA ASN A 206 11.66 18.25 -0.83
C ASN A 206 11.89 18.15 0.69
N LEU A 207 10.90 17.72 1.47
CA LEU A 207 10.97 17.73 2.92
C LEU A 207 11.50 16.41 3.52
N ILE A 208 11.01 15.26 3.03
CA ILE A 208 11.13 14.00 3.78
C ILE A 208 11.64 12.81 2.95
N HIS A 209 11.64 12.88 1.61
CA HIS A 209 12.06 11.71 0.79
C HIS A 209 13.51 11.30 1.05
N GLN A 210 14.44 12.26 1.20
CA GLN A 210 15.83 11.93 1.55
C GLN A 210 15.92 11.21 2.89
N TYR A 211 15.14 11.64 3.88
CA TYR A 211 15.12 10.99 5.18
C TYR A 211 14.64 9.54 5.07
N CYS A 212 13.55 9.30 4.34
CA CYS A 212 13.03 7.96 4.10
C CYS A 212 14.04 7.08 3.35
N LEU A 213 14.73 7.61 2.33
CA LEU A 213 15.80 6.91 1.62
C LEU A 213 16.96 6.57 2.57
N ASP A 214 17.50 7.55 3.30
CA ASP A 214 18.58 7.34 4.27
C ASP A 214 18.20 6.30 5.32
N PHE A 215 16.94 6.31 5.76
CA PHE A 215 16.42 5.32 6.68
C PHE A 215 16.36 3.93 6.06
N LEU A 216 15.87 3.80 4.83
CA LEU A 216 15.86 2.52 4.08
C LEU A 216 17.27 1.94 3.96
N LEU A 217 18.24 2.74 3.51
CA LEU A 217 19.62 2.29 3.32
C LEU A 217 20.23 1.82 4.65
N ARG A 218 20.02 2.58 5.73
CA ARG A 218 20.48 2.19 7.07
C ARG A 218 19.77 0.94 7.58
N LYS A 219 18.46 0.81 7.33
CA LYS A 219 17.65 -0.34 7.74
C LYS A 219 18.20 -1.63 7.17
N TYR A 220 18.64 -1.61 5.91
CA TYR A 220 19.17 -2.79 5.20
C TYR A 220 20.71 -2.85 5.13
N GLY A 221 21.42 -1.95 5.83
CA GLY A 221 22.88 -1.98 5.89
C GLY A 221 23.61 -1.57 4.61
N ILE A 222 22.89 -0.93 3.67
CA ILE A 222 23.46 -0.42 2.42
C ILE A 222 24.34 0.80 2.73
N LYS A 223 25.63 0.68 2.42
CA LYS A 223 26.64 1.72 2.69
C LYS A 223 26.83 2.70 1.53
N GLU A 224 26.31 2.35 0.35
CA GLU A 224 26.40 3.20 -0.82
C GLU A 224 25.50 4.42 -0.65
N LYS A 225 26.03 5.60 -1.00
CA LYS A 225 25.27 6.84 -0.94
C LYS A 225 24.50 6.99 -2.24
N LEU A 226 23.22 6.68 -2.17
CA LEU A 226 22.27 6.83 -3.26
C LEU A 226 21.64 8.24 -3.22
N ILE A 227 21.39 8.82 -4.38
CA ILE A 227 20.83 10.19 -4.51
C ILE A 227 19.35 10.10 -4.89
N ILE A 228 18.50 10.98 -4.31
CA ILE A 228 17.09 11.06 -4.68
C ILE A 228 16.94 11.27 -6.19
N GLY A 229 16.14 10.41 -6.82
CA GLY A 229 16.00 10.35 -8.28
C GLY A 229 16.37 8.97 -8.83
N GLU A 230 17.02 8.14 -8.02
CA GLU A 230 17.14 6.71 -8.30
C GLU A 230 15.76 6.04 -8.25
N ASN A 231 15.54 5.15 -9.21
CA ASN A 231 14.27 4.48 -9.39
C ASN A 231 14.04 3.56 -8.18
N CYS A 232 12.86 3.60 -7.55
CA CYS A 232 12.48 2.68 -6.48
C CYS A 232 12.75 1.20 -6.87
N ASN A 233 12.71 0.88 -8.16
CA ASN A 233 13.11 -0.43 -8.67
C ASN A 233 14.58 -0.77 -8.52
N GLU A 234 15.48 0.17 -8.81
CA GLU A 234 16.92 -0.08 -8.66
C GLU A 234 17.25 -0.38 -7.19
N LEU A 235 16.53 0.25 -6.26
CA LEU A 235 16.63 -0.05 -4.84
C LEU A 235 16.07 -1.44 -4.49
N ILE A 236 14.91 -1.83 -5.03
CA ILE A 236 14.35 -3.16 -4.78
C ILE A 236 15.26 -4.24 -5.38
N ASP A 237 15.75 -4.06 -6.60
CA ASP A 237 16.66 -5.01 -7.26
C ASP A 237 17.98 -5.14 -6.49
N LEU A 238 18.57 -4.01 -6.06
CA LEU A 238 19.75 -4.01 -5.20
C LEU A 238 19.52 -4.79 -3.90
N LEU A 239 18.35 -4.60 -3.26
CA LEU A 239 17.99 -5.32 -2.04
C LEU A 239 17.76 -6.81 -2.29
N ILE A 240 17.18 -7.19 -3.43
CA ILE A 240 16.93 -8.59 -3.82
C ILE A 240 18.24 -9.31 -4.13
N ASP A 241 19.12 -8.69 -4.92
CA ASP A 241 20.39 -9.29 -5.32
C ASP A 241 21.29 -9.59 -4.11
N GLU A 242 21.22 -8.74 -3.08
CA GLU A 242 21.98 -8.94 -1.84
C GLU A 242 21.23 -9.76 -0.77
N VAL A 243 19.92 -9.99 -0.95
CA VAL A 243 19.01 -10.62 0.05
C VAL A 243 19.22 -10.03 1.46
N ASN A 244 19.34 -8.70 1.53
CA ASN A 244 19.58 -8.00 2.79
C ASN A 244 18.40 -8.13 3.75
N LEU A 245 18.62 -8.80 4.88
CA LEU A 245 17.70 -8.69 6.02
C LEU A 245 17.91 -7.36 6.75
N PRO A 246 16.88 -6.81 7.43
CA PRO A 246 17.05 -5.61 8.24
C PRO A 246 18.15 -5.79 9.30
N VAL A 247 19.12 -4.87 9.33
CA VAL A 247 20.26 -4.89 10.29
C VAL A 247 20.00 -4.05 11.53
N ILE A 248 18.96 -3.22 11.50
CA ILE A 248 18.51 -2.46 12.67
C ILE A 248 17.45 -3.27 13.41
N ASN A 249 17.48 -3.22 14.75
CA ASN A 249 16.40 -3.80 15.54
C ASN A 249 15.11 -3.00 15.31
N THR A 250 14.00 -3.71 15.18
CA THR A 250 12.67 -3.10 15.11
C THR A 250 11.95 -3.34 16.43
N ASP A 251 11.99 -2.34 17.31
CA ASP A 251 11.26 -2.33 18.59
C ASP A 251 9.81 -1.81 18.42
N VAL A 252 9.41 -1.38 17.22
CA VAL A 252 8.10 -0.77 16.98
C VAL A 252 7.09 -1.88 16.69
N LEU A 253 6.29 -2.22 17.70
CA LEU A 253 5.15 -3.12 17.56
C LEU A 253 3.88 -2.28 17.64
N TYR A 254 3.06 -2.31 16.58
CA TYR A 254 1.66 -1.96 16.74
C TYR A 254 1.02 -3.13 17.52
N PRO A 255 0.37 -2.96 18.67
CA PRO A 255 -0.15 -4.10 19.43
C PRO A 255 -1.49 -4.62 18.85
N TYR A 256 -1.61 -4.73 17.53
CA TYR A 256 -2.86 -5.14 16.87
C TYR A 256 -2.72 -6.49 16.15
N PHE A 257 -1.93 -6.54 15.07
CA PHE A 257 -1.75 -7.74 14.26
C PHE A 257 -0.48 -8.50 14.61
N GLU A 258 0.45 -7.87 15.31
CA GLU A 258 1.78 -8.39 15.58
C GLU A 258 1.77 -9.65 16.45
N LYS A 259 0.71 -9.86 17.22
CA LYS A 259 0.45 -11.11 17.95
C LYS A 259 0.10 -12.30 17.03
N ASP A 260 -0.33 -12.00 15.81
CA ASP A 260 -0.81 -12.94 14.81
C ASP A 260 0.13 -13.04 13.59
N ILE A 261 1.25 -12.29 13.58
CA ILE A 261 2.33 -12.40 12.60
C ILE A 261 3.15 -13.66 12.89
N ASP A 262 3.59 -14.34 11.82
CA ASP A 262 4.37 -15.56 11.93
C ASP A 262 5.70 -15.31 12.65
N LYS A 263 6.08 -16.22 13.56
CA LYS A 263 7.29 -16.08 14.36
C LYS A 263 8.54 -15.94 13.50
N GLU A 264 8.63 -16.74 12.43
CA GLU A 264 9.73 -16.69 11.47
C GLU A 264 9.84 -15.31 10.81
N THR A 265 8.70 -14.68 10.51
CA THR A 265 8.65 -13.32 9.96
C THR A 265 9.20 -12.30 10.95
N LEU A 266 8.78 -12.36 12.22
CA LEU A 266 9.29 -11.47 13.26
C LEU A 266 10.81 -11.63 13.44
N GLU A 267 11.31 -12.86 13.45
CA GLU A 267 12.74 -13.18 13.56
C GLU A 267 13.52 -12.63 12.35
N LYS A 268 13.06 -12.88 11.12
CA LYS A 268 13.71 -12.39 9.88
C LYS A 268 13.72 -10.87 9.76
N LEU A 269 12.68 -10.20 10.25
CA LEU A 269 12.57 -8.74 10.20
C LEU A 269 13.26 -8.04 11.39
N ASN A 270 14.03 -8.80 12.18
CA ASN A 270 14.78 -8.33 13.34
C ASN A 270 13.89 -7.57 14.34
N TYR A 271 12.67 -8.06 14.57
CA TYR A 271 11.81 -7.58 15.65
C TYR A 271 12.32 -8.11 16.98
N THR A 272 12.68 -7.21 17.88
CA THR A 272 13.27 -7.54 19.19
C THR A 272 12.20 -8.02 20.18
N ASN A 273 12.44 -9.19 20.78
CA ASN A 273 11.76 -9.70 21.98
C ASN A 273 10.24 -9.94 21.90
N PHE A 274 9.81 -10.88 21.05
CA PHE A 274 8.51 -11.55 21.23
C PHE A 274 8.70 -12.94 21.82
N ILE A 275 8.99 -13.01 23.13
CA ILE A 275 8.74 -14.22 23.93
C ILE A 275 7.38 -14.00 24.61
N TYR A 276 6.29 -14.25 23.89
CA TYR A 276 5.09 -14.69 24.61
C TYR A 276 5.31 -16.17 24.89
N GLU A 277 5.82 -16.48 26.07
CA GLU A 277 5.54 -17.78 26.69
C GLU A 277 4.01 -17.87 26.80
N LYS A 278 3.39 -18.60 25.89
CA LYS A 278 2.00 -19.05 26.02
C LYS A 278 1.96 -20.34 26.82
#